data_AF-A0A160IL25-F1
#
_entry.id   AF-A0A160IL25-F1
#
_cell.length_a   1.000
_cell.length_b   1.000
_cell.length_c   1.000
_cell.angle_alpha   90.00
_cell.angle_beta   90.00
_cell.angle_gamma   90.00
#
_symmetry.space_group_name_H-M   'P 1'
#
loop_
_entity.id
_entity.type
_entity.pdbx_description
1 polymer ?
#
loop_
_entity_poly.entity_id
_entity_poly.type
_entity_poly.pdbx_seq_one_letter_code
_entity_poly.pdbx_strand_id
1 'polypeptide(L)'
;MNKKPSLEKELQQREILMKDEQTNAWFYEDHITAIVNRARKEGAFDDLEGLGKPLKLDEDLTYNPEKRLHKVMKDNNILPSWVKLGQEIDVLKEELKTYTVEFNIKKTVETINQKVFQYNLTCPPSAQRMKINLEDVINK
;
A
#
# COMPACT_ATOMS: atom_id res chain seq x y z
N MET A 1 0.49 -35.46 26.31
CA MET A 1 -0.34 -34.63 25.41
C MET A 1 -0.71 -33.35 26.15
N ASN A 2 -0.05 -32.22 25.86
CA ASN A 2 -0.40 -30.95 26.49
C ASN A 2 -1.76 -30.50 25.97
N LYS A 3 -2.75 -30.41 26.86
CA LYS A 3 -4.06 -29.86 26.53
C LYS A 3 -3.87 -28.42 26.07
N LYS A 4 -4.30 -28.08 24.86
CA LYS A 4 -4.37 -26.70 24.40
C LYS A 4 -5.23 -25.91 25.41
N PRO A 5 -4.82 -24.71 25.83
CA PRO A 5 -5.63 -23.88 26.71
C PRO A 5 -7.00 -23.59 26.08
N SER A 6 -8.03 -23.39 26.91
CA SER A 6 -9.35 -22.95 26.43
C SER A 6 -9.20 -21.59 25.75
N LEU A 7 -9.94 -21.35 24.66
CA LEU A 7 -9.94 -20.09 23.91
C LEU A 7 -10.15 -18.87 24.82
N GLU A 8 -11.01 -19.00 25.84
CA GLU A 8 -11.26 -17.95 26.83
C GLU A 8 -10.00 -17.59 27.62
N LYS A 9 -9.18 -18.58 28.01
CA LYS A 9 -7.93 -18.35 28.75
C LYS A 9 -6.90 -17.65 27.86
N GLU A 10 -6.86 -17.99 26.57
CA GLU A 10 -5.97 -17.32 25.60
C GLU A 10 -6.37 -15.86 25.36
N LEU A 11 -7.68 -15.58 25.25
CA LEU A 11 -8.20 -14.23 25.07
C LEU A 11 -8.02 -13.35 26.32
N GLN A 12 -8.18 -13.93 27.52
CA GLN A 12 -7.88 -13.28 28.79
C GLN A 12 -6.39 -12.98 28.93
N GLN A 13 -5.51 -13.93 28.61
CA GLN A 13 -4.06 -13.72 28.64
C GLN A 13 -3.62 -12.57 27.71
N ARG A 14 -4.34 -12.36 26.60
CA ARG A 14 -4.11 -11.28 25.65
C ARG A 14 -4.82 -9.97 26.01
N GLU A 15 -5.53 -9.91 27.14
CA GLU A 15 -6.32 -8.76 27.61
C GLU A 15 -7.43 -8.30 26.67
N ILE A 16 -7.89 -9.17 25.76
CA ILE A 16 -8.97 -8.87 24.80
C ILE A 16 -10.34 -9.04 25.47
N LEU A 17 -10.41 -10.01 26.39
CA LEU A 17 -11.60 -10.28 27.18
C LEU A 17 -11.37 -9.71 28.58
N MET A 18 -11.97 -8.55 28.85
CA MET A 18 -11.90 -7.91 30.16
C MET A 18 -13.18 -8.16 30.95
N LYS A 19 -13.03 -8.21 32.27
CA LYS A 19 -14.15 -8.34 33.20
C LYS A 19 -14.38 -7.01 33.88
N ASP A 20 -15.58 -6.49 33.79
CA ASP A 20 -15.97 -5.30 34.53
C ASP A 20 -16.07 -5.65 36.02
N GLU A 21 -15.37 -4.89 36.86
CA GLU A 21 -15.27 -5.15 38.30
C GLU A 21 -16.58 -4.88 39.05
N GLN A 22 -17.44 -3.99 38.53
CA GLN A 22 -18.72 -3.65 39.17
C GLN A 22 -19.85 -4.60 38.80
N THR A 23 -19.92 -5.01 37.53
CA THR A 23 -21.03 -5.79 36.97
C THR A 23 -20.69 -7.26 36.80
N ASN A 24 -19.42 -7.64 36.97
CA ASN A 24 -18.90 -8.99 36.78
C ASN A 24 -19.10 -9.52 35.35
N ALA A 25 -19.46 -8.64 34.40
CA ALA A 25 -19.74 -8.96 33.02
C ALA A 25 -18.46 -8.96 32.19
N TRP A 26 -18.41 -9.85 31.19
CA TRP A 26 -17.32 -9.90 30.23
C TRP A 26 -17.63 -8.95 29.07
N PHE A 27 -16.67 -8.11 28.72
CA PHE A 27 -16.75 -7.30 27.52
C PHE A 27 -15.54 -7.56 26.61
N TYR A 28 -15.80 -7.51 25.31
CA TYR A 28 -14.79 -7.66 24.28
C TYR A 28 -14.22 -6.29 23.94
N GLU A 29 -12.91 -6.15 24.05
CA GLU A 29 -12.16 -5.02 23.50
C GLU A 29 -11.48 -5.45 22.21
N ASP A 30 -11.50 -4.60 21.17
CA ASP A 30 -10.80 -4.91 19.92
C ASP A 30 -9.30 -5.13 20.15
N HIS A 31 -8.71 -6.09 19.45
CA HIS A 31 -7.30 -6.47 19.60
C HIS A 31 -6.35 -5.27 19.45
N ILE A 32 -6.64 -4.32 18.56
CA ILE A 32 -5.81 -3.13 18.37
C ILE A 32 -5.92 -2.22 19.58
N THR A 33 -7.13 -2.00 20.08
CA THR A 33 -7.37 -1.17 21.27
C THR A 33 -6.68 -1.75 22.50
N ALA A 34 -6.77 -3.07 22.71
CA ALA A 34 -6.10 -3.75 23.81
C ALA A 34 -4.56 -3.58 23.76
N ILE A 35 -3.95 -3.67 22.57
CA ILE A 35 -2.51 -3.42 22.38
C ILE A 35 -2.14 -1.99 22.74
N VAL A 36 -2.93 -1.01 22.27
CA VAL A 36 -2.68 0.41 22.57
C VAL A 36 -2.80 0.69 24.06
N ASN A 37 -3.81 0.13 24.73
CA ASN A 37 -4.02 0.31 26.17
C ASN A 37 -2.90 -0.33 27.00
N ARG A 38 -2.41 -1.51 26.62
CA ARG A 38 -1.25 -2.13 27.25
C ARG A 38 -0.01 -1.24 27.11
N ALA A 39 0.30 -0.79 25.90
CA ALA A 39 1.45 0.09 25.65
C ALA A 39 1.36 1.41 26.46
N ARG A 40 0.14 1.94 26.66
CA ARG A 40 -0.10 3.09 27.56
C ARG A 40 0.21 2.77 29.01
N LYS A 41 -0.29 1.64 29.54
CA LYS A 41 0.00 1.21 30.92
C LYS A 41 1.49 0.98 31.16
N GLU A 42 2.21 0.51 30.16
CA GLU A 42 3.66 0.26 30.20
C GLU A 42 4.49 1.55 30.04
N GLY A 43 3.86 2.72 29.84
CA GLY A 43 4.56 4.00 29.69
C GLY A 43 5.27 4.15 28.34
N ALA A 44 4.95 3.33 27.34
CA ALA A 44 5.62 3.35 26.03
C ALA A 44 5.41 4.66 25.25
N PHE A 45 4.50 5.53 25.70
CA PHE A 45 4.22 6.83 25.11
C PHE A 45 4.77 8.02 25.92
N ASP A 46 5.43 7.78 27.07
CA ASP A 46 5.89 8.84 27.99
C ASP A 46 7.13 9.58 27.47
N ASP A 47 7.98 8.92 26.67
CA ASP A 47 9.23 9.47 26.11
C ASP A 47 9.20 9.54 24.57
N LEU A 48 8.08 9.97 23.99
CA LEU A 48 7.99 10.16 22.54
C LEU A 48 8.67 11.44 22.10
N GLU A 49 9.41 11.34 20.99
CA GLU A 49 9.96 12.50 20.31
C GLU A 49 8.84 13.46 19.89
N GLY A 50 8.74 14.59 20.60
CA GLY A 50 7.73 15.61 20.32
C GLY A 50 6.51 15.61 21.24
N LEU A 51 6.54 14.89 22.37
CA LEU A 51 5.52 14.99 23.41
C LEU A 51 5.26 16.47 23.80
N GLY A 52 3.99 16.89 23.78
CA GLY A 52 3.58 18.26 24.10
C GLY A 52 3.85 19.32 23.02
N LYS A 53 4.51 18.97 21.90
CA LYS A 53 4.69 19.87 20.76
C LYS A 53 3.49 19.80 19.82
N PRO A 54 3.11 20.90 19.16
CA PRO A 54 2.07 20.86 18.14
C PRO A 54 2.49 19.94 16.99
N LEU A 55 1.54 19.15 16.50
CA LEU A 55 1.77 18.23 15.39
C LEU A 55 2.12 19.03 14.13
N LYS A 56 3.24 18.69 13.47
CA LYS A 56 3.60 19.28 12.18
C LYS A 56 2.73 18.69 11.08
N LEU A 57 1.56 19.28 10.88
CA LEU A 57 0.69 18.95 9.77
C LEU A 57 1.20 19.65 8.52
N ASP A 58 1.40 18.87 7.46
CA ASP A 58 1.65 19.39 6.13
C ASP A 58 0.28 19.71 5.52
N GLU A 59 0.01 21.00 5.33
CA GLU A 59 -1.28 21.49 4.81
C GLU A 59 -1.62 20.85 3.45
N ASP A 60 -0.60 20.58 2.62
CA ASP A 60 -0.78 19.97 1.29
C ASP A 60 -1.14 18.48 1.36
N LEU A 61 -0.76 17.80 2.44
CA LEU A 61 -1.12 16.40 2.69
C LEU A 61 -2.46 16.27 3.41
N THR A 62 -2.92 17.31 4.09
CA THR A 62 -4.08 17.25 5.00
C THR A 62 -5.39 17.01 4.26
N TYR A 63 -5.47 17.27 2.95
CA TYR A 63 -6.70 17.04 2.17
C TYR A 63 -6.56 16.10 0.96
N ASN A 64 -5.38 15.52 0.72
CA ASN A 64 -5.17 14.65 -0.44
C ASN A 64 -4.69 13.24 -0.04
N PRO A 65 -5.58 12.23 -0.08
CA PRO A 65 -5.23 10.86 0.32
C PRO A 65 -4.16 10.24 -0.58
N GLU A 66 -4.12 10.57 -1.87
CA GLU A 66 -3.10 10.07 -2.79
C GLU A 66 -1.71 10.61 -2.45
N LYS A 67 -1.61 11.91 -2.13
CA LYS A 67 -0.33 12.52 -1.71
C LYS A 67 0.17 11.90 -0.40
N ARG A 68 -0.72 11.61 0.55
CA ARG A 68 -0.35 10.90 1.79
C ARG A 68 0.20 9.51 1.49
N LEU A 69 -0.48 8.75 0.62
CA LEU A 69 -0.03 7.42 0.21
C LEU A 69 1.36 7.47 -0.44
N HIS A 70 1.58 8.40 -1.37
CA HIS A 70 2.88 8.58 -2.01
C HIS A 70 3.98 8.97 -1.04
N LYS A 71 3.69 9.82 -0.03
CA LYS A 71 4.66 10.15 1.02
C LYS A 71 5.03 8.91 1.84
N VAL A 72 4.05 8.15 2.32
CA VAL A 72 4.30 6.92 3.09
C VAL A 72 5.13 5.94 2.26
N MET A 73 4.82 5.76 0.98
CA MET A 73 5.63 4.91 0.09
C MET A 73 7.07 5.41 -0.02
N LYS A 74 7.27 6.72 -0.25
CA LYS A 74 8.60 7.34 -0.35
C LYS A 74 9.41 7.20 0.94
N ASP A 75 8.78 7.45 2.09
CA ASP A 75 9.42 7.37 3.41
C ASP A 75 9.86 5.92 3.74
N ASN A 76 9.22 4.93 3.12
CA ASN A 76 9.57 3.50 3.25
C ASN A 76 10.39 2.96 2.07
N ASN A 77 10.92 3.82 1.19
CA ASN A 77 11.66 3.42 -0.02
C ASN A 77 10.88 2.49 -0.98
N ILE A 78 9.55 2.55 -0.95
CA ILE A 78 8.68 1.76 -1.82
C ILE A 78 8.35 2.57 -3.07
N LEU A 79 8.60 1.99 -4.24
CA LEU A 79 8.18 2.59 -5.51
C LEU A 79 6.68 2.41 -5.72
N PRO A 80 5.94 3.48 -6.11
CA PRO A 80 4.55 3.37 -6.52
C PRO A 80 4.37 2.38 -7.68
N SER A 81 3.21 1.72 -7.72
CA SER A 81 2.91 0.68 -8.72
C SER A 81 3.02 1.19 -10.16
N TRP A 82 2.60 2.42 -10.44
CA TRP A 82 2.69 3.02 -11.77
C TRP A 82 4.14 3.20 -12.23
N VAL A 83 5.09 3.48 -11.32
CA VAL A 83 6.51 3.61 -11.67
C VAL A 83 7.07 2.26 -12.14
N LYS A 84 6.72 1.17 -11.46
CA LYS A 84 7.10 -0.21 -11.86
C LYS A 84 6.53 -0.56 -13.23
N LEU A 85 5.24 -0.28 -13.46
CA LEU A 85 4.59 -0.47 -14.77
C LEU A 85 5.27 0.35 -15.86
N GLY A 86 5.71 1.57 -15.54
CA GLY A 86 6.47 2.42 -16.46
C GLY A 86 7.76 1.75 -16.94
N GLN A 87 8.54 1.20 -16.02
CA GLN A 87 9.77 0.47 -16.33
C GLN A 87 9.49 -0.77 -17.20
N GLU A 88 8.46 -1.54 -16.87
CA GLU A 88 8.07 -2.71 -17.68
C GLU A 88 7.65 -2.32 -19.11
N ILE A 89 6.92 -1.21 -19.26
CA ILE A 89 6.54 -0.68 -20.57
C ILE A 89 7.79 -0.29 -21.37
N ASP A 90 8.78 0.32 -20.71
CA ASP A 90 10.01 0.77 -21.36
C ASP A 90 10.85 -0.42 -21.84
N VAL A 91 10.97 -1.49 -21.03
CA VAL A 91 11.61 -2.76 -21.43
C VAL A 91 10.89 -3.37 -22.64
N LEU A 92 9.56 -3.48 -22.61
CA LEU A 92 8.79 -4.04 -23.73
C LEU A 92 8.95 -3.21 -25.02
N LYS A 93 9.10 -1.89 -24.90
CA LYS A 93 9.39 -1.02 -26.06
C LYS A 93 10.78 -1.25 -26.63
N GLU A 94 11.76 -1.61 -25.82
CA GLU A 94 13.09 -1.99 -26.30
C GLU A 94 13.03 -3.35 -27.00
N GLU A 95 12.36 -4.35 -26.41
CA GLU A 95 12.15 -5.66 -27.04
C GLU A 95 11.40 -5.54 -28.38
N LEU A 96 10.44 -4.61 -28.47
CA LEU A 96 9.68 -4.36 -29.69
C LEU A 96 10.60 -4.04 -30.89
N LYS A 97 11.72 -3.33 -30.67
CA LYS A 97 12.67 -2.96 -31.73
C LYS A 97 13.43 -4.15 -32.30
N THR A 98 13.56 -5.22 -31.54
CA THR A 98 14.27 -6.45 -31.95
C THR A 98 13.40 -7.43 -32.72
N TYR A 99 12.07 -7.30 -32.68
CA TYR A 99 11.18 -8.23 -33.38
C TYR A 99 11.11 -7.91 -34.88
N THR A 100 11.34 -8.93 -35.70
CA THR A 100 11.19 -8.85 -37.17
C THR A 100 9.87 -9.45 -37.66
N VAL A 101 9.25 -10.31 -36.85
CA VAL A 101 8.03 -11.05 -37.21
C VAL A 101 6.80 -10.23 -36.84
N GLU A 102 5.94 -9.94 -37.83
CA GLU A 102 4.74 -9.10 -37.67
C GLU A 102 3.79 -9.60 -36.55
N PHE A 103 3.61 -10.92 -36.43
CA PHE A 103 2.79 -11.51 -35.36
C PHE A 103 3.31 -11.15 -33.96
N ASN A 104 4.63 -11.20 -33.75
CA ASN A 104 5.25 -10.88 -32.46
C ASN A 104 5.15 -9.38 -32.18
N ILE A 105 5.34 -8.53 -33.19
CA ILE A 105 5.17 -7.08 -33.10
C ILE A 105 3.74 -6.75 -32.65
N LYS A 106 2.74 -7.34 -33.30
CA LYS A 106 1.32 -7.10 -32.98
C LYS A 106 0.98 -7.47 -31.54
N LYS A 107 1.40 -8.66 -31.11
CA LYS A 107 1.17 -9.18 -29.75
C LYS A 107 1.85 -8.32 -28.68
N THR A 108 3.09 -7.90 -28.93
CA THR A 108 3.85 -7.06 -28.00
C THR A 108 3.24 -5.66 -27.90
N VAL A 109 2.81 -5.05 -29.01
CA VAL A 109 2.13 -3.73 -29.00
C VAL A 109 0.80 -3.80 -28.23
N GLU A 110 0.00 -4.85 -28.42
CA GLU A 110 -1.22 -5.06 -27.64
C GLU A 110 -0.91 -5.13 -26.14
N THR A 111 0.11 -5.90 -25.77
CA THR A 111 0.56 -6.03 -24.38
C THR A 111 1.02 -4.69 -23.81
N ILE A 112 1.79 -3.91 -24.57
CA ILE A 112 2.23 -2.57 -24.16
C ILE A 112 1.01 -1.66 -23.97
N ASN A 113 0.05 -1.65 -24.89
CA ASN A 113 -1.12 -0.78 -24.81
C ASN A 113 -2.03 -1.12 -23.62
N GLN A 114 -2.16 -2.40 -23.27
CA GLN A 114 -2.85 -2.82 -22.04
C GLN A 114 -2.12 -2.30 -20.80
N LYS A 115 -0.79 -2.43 -20.74
CA LYS A 115 0.00 -1.90 -19.63
C LYS A 115 -0.04 -0.37 -19.54
N VAL A 116 0.01 0.33 -20.68
CA VAL A 116 -0.14 1.80 -20.76
C VAL A 116 -1.50 2.24 -20.23
N PHE A 117 -2.56 1.49 -20.53
CA PHE A 117 -3.89 1.77 -19.98
C PHE A 117 -3.89 1.65 -18.45
N GLN A 118 -3.38 0.55 -17.89
CA GLN A 118 -3.29 0.36 -16.43
C GLN A 118 -2.38 1.40 -15.76
N TYR A 119 -1.28 1.75 -16.40
CA TYR A 119 -0.38 2.82 -15.97
C TYR A 119 -1.13 4.16 -15.90
N ASN A 120 -1.90 4.52 -16.94
CA ASN A 120 -2.62 5.79 -17.01
C ASN A 120 -3.76 5.90 -15.97
N LEU A 121 -4.34 4.78 -15.56
CA LEU A 121 -5.35 4.73 -14.49
C LEU A 121 -4.76 5.00 -13.10
N THR A 122 -3.47 4.71 -12.92
CA THR A 122 -2.79 4.76 -11.61
C THR A 122 -1.83 5.93 -11.48
N CYS A 123 -1.42 6.54 -12.58
CA CYS A 123 -0.55 7.71 -12.58
C CYS A 123 -1.37 9.01 -12.56
N PRO A 124 -0.82 10.10 -11.99
CA PRO A 124 -1.45 11.42 -12.11
C PRO A 124 -1.57 11.84 -13.58
N PRO A 125 -2.54 12.72 -13.93
CA PRO A 125 -2.78 13.14 -15.31
C PRO A 125 -1.53 13.71 -16.03
N SER A 126 -0.64 14.36 -15.29
CA SER A 126 0.61 14.93 -15.82
C SER A 126 1.63 13.89 -16.28
N ALA A 127 1.54 12.65 -15.82
CA ALA A 127 2.50 11.58 -16.09
C ALA A 127 1.98 10.52 -17.06
N GLN A 128 0.77 10.71 -17.61
CA GLN A 128 0.13 9.76 -18.53
C GLN A 128 0.93 9.58 -19.83
N ARG A 129 0.89 8.35 -20.37
CA ARG A 129 1.61 7.94 -21.58
C ARG A 129 0.62 7.70 -22.72
N MET A 130 1.06 7.99 -23.95
CA MET A 130 0.30 7.68 -25.16
C MET A 130 0.39 6.19 -25.52
N LYS A 131 -0.70 5.66 -26.08
CA LYS A 131 -0.71 4.31 -26.68
C LYS A 131 0.11 4.29 -27.98
N ILE A 132 0.58 3.11 -28.35
CA ILE A 132 1.32 2.87 -29.60
C ILE A 132 0.32 2.40 -30.66
N ASN A 133 0.32 3.02 -31.84
CA ASN A 133 -0.42 2.52 -32.99
C ASN A 133 0.41 1.47 -33.72
N LEU A 134 -0.25 0.40 -34.17
CA LEU A 134 0.40 -0.69 -34.90
C LEU A 134 0.94 -0.22 -36.26
N GLU A 135 0.18 0.63 -36.96
CA GLU A 135 0.51 1.16 -38.29
C GLU A 135 1.82 1.96 -38.25
N ASP A 136 2.02 2.77 -37.21
CA ASP A 136 3.23 3.58 -37.01
C ASP A 136 4.50 2.73 -36.76
N VAL A 137 4.33 1.46 -36.36
CA VAL A 137 5.44 0.53 -36.08
C VAL A 137 5.77 -0.33 -37.30
N ILE A 138 4.76 -0.70 -38.09
CA ILE A 138 4.95 -1.53 -39.30
C ILE A 138 5.40 -0.70 -40.49
N ASN A 139 4.91 0.54 -40.62
CA ASN A 139 5.24 1.43 -41.75
C ASN A 139 6.57 2.19 -41.56
N LYS A 140 7.38 1.79 -40.59
CA LYS A 140 8.61 2.46 -40.18
C LYS A 140 9.84 1.72 -40.65
#